data_AF-A0A433KMR2-F1
#
_entry.id   AF-A0A433KMR2-F1
#
_cell.length_a   1.000
_cell.length_b   1.000
_cell.length_c   1.000
_cell.angle_alpha   90.00
_cell.angle_beta   90.00
_cell.angle_gamma   90.00
#
_symmetry.space_group_name_H-M   'P 1'
#
loop_
_entity.id
_entity.type
_entity.pdbx_description
1 polymer ?
#
loop_
_entity_poly.entity_id
_entity_poly.type
_entity_poly.pdbx_seq_one_letter_code
_entity_poly.pdbx_strand_id
1 'polypeptide(L)'
;MCTQSTSAHSTPAKLVHSTIEAALAEALISYGVTLVPKASGQFERFDAPDKSKGNGNGWYRIHSPQAASFGIWHLDVSEVVTLHGASDPEAAAQARLDAMRERDRQDRERHQQAEMAADKARHWWAEAGPGDPAHPWLVRKRLPPHALRQRGEMLLMPMFYEGELVNLERIFPDGSKRTLSGGRVKGVASLIGRLAGAGRVLVAEGWSTAAALHEAMGTTVVVARNADNLAPVARRLRQRLPVEVAIIICGDDDRHLTAQGKPNKGKVAARHAALAIGAELLMPQFCEDCEGCTDFADVRLCRLGGSHGE
;
A
#
# COMPACT_ATOMS: atom_id res chain seq x y z
N MET A 1 45.76 40.63 -27.30
CA MET A 1 45.59 40.57 -25.84
C MET A 1 44.65 39.42 -25.53
N CYS A 2 45.18 38.24 -25.19
CA CYS A 2 44.39 37.09 -24.74
C CYS A 2 44.22 37.19 -23.23
N THR A 3 42.99 37.39 -22.76
CA THR A 3 42.62 37.28 -21.35
C THR A 3 42.43 35.81 -21.01
N GLN A 4 43.40 35.22 -20.31
CA GLN A 4 43.27 33.89 -19.71
C GLN A 4 42.24 33.95 -18.58
N SER A 5 41.17 33.17 -18.72
CA SER A 5 40.20 32.92 -17.67
C SER A 5 40.85 31.99 -16.63
N THR A 6 41.16 32.52 -15.46
CA THR A 6 41.60 31.73 -14.31
C THR A 6 40.40 30.97 -13.74
N SER A 7 40.29 29.68 -14.06
CA SER A 7 39.38 28.79 -13.35
C SER A 7 39.85 28.64 -11.91
N ALA A 8 39.07 29.14 -10.95
CA ALA A 8 39.29 28.84 -9.54
C ALA A 8 39.06 27.33 -9.34
N HIS A 9 40.15 26.56 -9.23
CA HIS A 9 40.09 25.19 -8.78
C HIS A 9 39.74 25.20 -7.29
N SER A 10 38.47 24.95 -6.98
CA SER A 10 38.02 24.57 -5.64
C SER A 10 38.81 23.32 -5.21
N THR A 11 39.70 23.47 -4.23
CA THR A 11 40.39 22.34 -3.62
C THR A 11 39.33 21.45 -2.96
N PRO A 12 39.25 20.14 -3.27
CA PRO A 12 38.25 19.28 -2.64
C PRO A 12 38.46 19.30 -1.11
N ALA A 13 37.40 19.60 -0.38
CA ALA A 13 37.41 19.62 1.08
C ALA A 13 37.93 18.27 1.60
N LYS A 14 38.91 18.31 2.50
CA LYS A 14 39.57 17.10 3.00
C LYS A 14 38.58 16.37 3.91
N LEU A 15 38.31 15.10 3.62
CA LEU A 15 37.52 14.22 4.49
C LEU A 15 38.16 14.20 5.88
N VAL A 16 37.37 14.53 6.91
CA VAL A 16 37.79 14.47 8.32
C VAL A 16 37.54 13.08 8.88
N HIS A 17 36.48 12.40 8.41
CA HIS A 17 36.11 11.06 8.83
C HIS A 17 36.04 10.10 7.64
N SER A 18 36.38 8.82 7.86
CA SER A 18 36.34 7.78 6.84
C SER A 18 34.94 7.24 6.56
N THR A 19 34.01 7.35 7.52
CA THR A 19 32.61 6.94 7.39
C THR A 19 31.66 7.92 8.08
N ILE A 20 30.40 7.94 7.65
CA ILE A 20 29.38 8.82 8.23
C ILE A 20 28.97 8.36 9.63
N GLU A 21 29.05 7.06 9.91
CA GLU A 21 28.86 6.50 11.25
C GLU A 21 29.92 7.03 12.22
N ALA A 22 31.19 7.12 11.79
CA ALA A 22 32.26 7.67 12.61
C ALA A 22 32.06 9.17 12.86
N ALA A 23 31.73 9.93 11.82
CA ALA A 23 31.43 11.37 11.94
C ALA A 23 30.27 11.63 12.90
N LEU A 24 29.18 10.85 12.78
CA LEU A 24 28.01 10.98 13.65
C LEU A 24 28.31 10.57 15.09
N ALA A 25 29.07 9.49 15.31
CA ALA A 25 29.50 9.09 16.64
C ALA A 25 30.33 10.18 17.33
N GLU A 26 31.27 10.78 16.60
CA GLU A 26 32.09 11.88 17.11
C GLU A 26 31.27 13.13 17.44
N ALA A 27 30.33 13.51 16.57
CA ALA A 27 29.43 14.62 16.83
C ALA A 27 28.59 14.39 18.11
N LEU A 28 28.10 13.17 18.33
CA LEU A 28 27.32 12.82 19.52
C LEU A 28 28.14 12.83 20.81
N ILE A 29 29.44 12.50 20.75
CA ILE A 29 30.35 12.57 21.91
C ILE A 29 30.45 14.01 22.45
N SER A 30 30.38 15.03 21.59
CA SER A 30 30.37 16.44 22.04
C SER A 30 29.17 16.79 22.93
N TYR A 31 28.11 16.00 22.88
CA TYR A 31 26.92 16.10 23.73
C TYR A 31 26.89 15.03 24.84
N GLY A 32 28.00 14.34 25.10
CA GLY A 32 28.11 13.28 26.11
C GLY A 32 27.40 11.98 25.75
N VAL A 33 27.06 11.78 24.48
CA VAL A 33 26.36 10.58 23.99
C VAL A 33 27.36 9.63 23.34
N THR A 34 27.55 8.47 23.93
CA THR A 34 28.40 7.40 23.38
C THR A 34 27.55 6.28 22.82
N LEU A 35 27.47 6.18 21.48
CA LEU A 35 26.79 5.10 20.79
C LEU A 35 27.49 4.75 19.46
N VAL A 36 27.17 3.58 18.91
CA VAL A 36 27.62 3.16 17.58
C VAL A 36 26.46 3.34 16.59
N PRO A 37 26.48 4.36 15.71
CA PRO A 37 25.38 4.62 14.80
C PRO A 37 25.23 3.50 13.77
N LYS A 38 23.97 3.23 13.40
CA LYS A 38 23.61 2.24 12.38
C LYS A 38 22.91 2.92 11.21
N ALA A 39 23.32 2.58 9.99
CA ALA A 39 22.69 3.06 8.76
C ALA A 39 21.38 2.30 8.44
N SER A 40 20.41 2.34 9.35
CA SER A 40 19.09 1.70 9.16
C SER A 40 18.18 2.47 8.20
N GLY A 41 18.50 3.72 7.90
CA GLY A 41 17.68 4.64 7.11
C GLY A 41 16.44 5.17 7.85
N GLN A 42 16.21 4.72 9.09
CA GLN A 42 15.12 5.13 9.97
C GLN A 42 15.63 6.12 11.04
N PHE A 43 14.69 6.73 11.78
CA PHE A 43 15.04 7.48 12.98
C PHE A 43 15.31 6.52 14.15
N GLU A 44 16.51 6.61 14.71
CA GLU A 44 16.95 5.83 15.86
C GLU A 44 16.90 6.71 17.12
N ARG A 45 16.46 6.16 18.25
CA ARG A 45 16.31 6.89 19.53
C ARG A 45 17.45 6.56 20.48
N PHE A 46 17.89 7.55 21.27
CA PHE A 46 18.85 7.35 22.35
C PHE A 46 18.52 8.19 23.58
N ASP A 47 19.07 7.79 24.73
CA ASP A 47 18.94 8.52 25.99
C ASP A 47 19.95 9.67 26.05
N ALA A 48 19.48 10.87 26.41
CA ALA A 48 20.39 11.96 26.73
C ALA A 48 21.07 11.73 28.09
N PRO A 49 22.38 12.04 28.24
CA PRO A 49 23.18 11.66 29.41
C PRO A 49 22.80 12.42 30.69
N ASP A 50 22.16 13.59 30.58
CA ASP A 50 21.71 14.43 31.69
C ASP A 50 20.31 14.04 32.21
N LYS A 51 19.71 12.99 31.65
CA LYS A 51 18.37 12.50 32.00
C LYS A 51 18.40 11.09 32.56
N SER A 52 17.33 10.70 33.25
CA SER A 52 17.12 9.33 33.70
C SER A 52 17.13 8.35 32.52
N LYS A 53 17.69 7.15 32.73
CA LYS A 53 17.72 6.08 31.74
C LYS A 53 16.31 5.75 31.19
N GLY A 54 16.21 5.46 29.90
CA GLY A 54 14.97 5.18 29.18
C GLY A 54 14.19 6.42 28.73
N ASN A 55 14.79 7.61 28.76
CA ASN A 55 14.14 8.85 28.36
C ASN A 55 13.93 8.98 26.84
N GLY A 56 14.78 8.34 26.04
CA GLY A 56 14.73 8.38 24.58
C GLY A 56 14.69 9.80 24.02
N ASN A 57 15.30 10.79 24.67
CA ASN A 57 15.16 12.21 24.35
C ASN A 57 15.97 12.64 23.11
N GLY A 58 16.95 11.83 22.70
CA GLY A 58 17.74 12.03 21.51
C GLY A 58 17.28 11.19 20.31
N TRP A 59 17.59 11.66 19.12
CA TRP A 59 17.37 10.93 17.87
C TRP A 59 18.53 11.12 16.89
N TYR A 60 18.73 10.16 16.00
CA TYR A 60 19.56 10.34 14.81
C TYR A 60 18.99 9.61 13.59
N ARG A 61 19.46 9.99 12.39
CA ARG A 61 19.20 9.29 11.13
C ARG A 61 20.39 9.45 10.19
N ILE A 62 20.85 8.35 9.59
CA ILE A 62 21.80 8.37 8.48
C ILE A 62 21.00 8.39 7.18
N HIS A 63 21.18 9.45 6.37
CA HIS A 63 20.42 9.64 5.12
C HIS A 63 21.14 9.03 3.92
N SER A 64 22.47 9.02 3.95
CA SER A 64 23.35 8.48 2.91
C SER A 64 24.73 8.13 3.50
N PRO A 65 25.64 7.48 2.76
CA PRO A 65 27.02 7.25 3.19
C PRO A 65 27.84 8.53 3.50
N GLN A 66 27.30 9.72 3.25
CA GLN A 66 28.00 10.99 3.43
C GLN A 66 27.29 11.99 4.37
N ALA A 67 26.04 11.71 4.77
CA ALA A 67 25.24 12.65 5.54
C ALA A 67 24.34 11.97 6.58
N ALA A 68 24.31 12.55 7.78
CA ALA A 68 23.44 12.16 8.88
C ALA A 68 22.88 13.40 9.58
N SER A 69 21.87 13.21 10.42
CA SER A 69 21.36 14.25 11.32
C SER A 69 21.06 13.66 12.68
N PHE A 70 21.17 14.48 13.72
CA PHE A 70 20.75 14.11 15.07
C PHE A 70 20.11 15.31 15.77
N GLY A 71 19.40 15.04 16.86
CA GLY A 71 18.90 16.08 17.73
C GLY A 71 18.64 15.61 19.15
N ILE A 72 18.59 16.56 20.08
CA ILE A 72 18.32 16.36 21.51
C ILE A 72 17.26 17.39 21.92
N TRP A 73 16.05 16.92 22.19
CA TRP A 73 14.88 17.81 22.29
C TRP A 73 14.95 18.80 23.44
N HIS A 74 15.37 18.37 24.63
CA HIS A 74 15.39 19.25 25.80
C HIS A 74 16.52 20.28 25.77
N LEU A 75 17.51 20.10 24.87
CA LEU A 75 18.57 21.07 24.59
C LEU A 75 18.24 21.93 23.36
N ASP A 76 17.10 21.68 22.70
CA ASP A 76 16.71 22.28 21.43
C ASP A 76 17.80 22.15 20.33
N VAL A 77 18.48 21.00 20.30
CA VAL A 77 19.56 20.72 19.35
C VAL A 77 19.00 19.95 18.15
N SER A 78 19.37 20.38 16.95
CA SER A 78 19.14 19.64 15.70
C SER A 78 20.24 19.95 14.71
N GLU A 79 21.13 19.00 14.48
CA GLU A 79 22.36 19.18 13.72
C GLU A 79 22.44 18.24 12.52
N VAL A 80 23.16 18.69 11.49
CA VAL A 80 23.55 17.87 10.33
C VAL A 80 25.03 17.58 10.44
N VAL A 81 25.38 16.31 10.25
CA VAL A 81 26.75 15.81 10.27
C VAL A 81 27.10 15.30 8.88
N THR A 82 28.30 15.64 8.41
CA THR A 82 28.86 15.13 7.15
C THR A 82 30.24 14.52 7.39
N LEU A 83 30.85 13.90 6.37
CA LEU A 83 32.24 13.43 6.44
C LEU A 83 33.28 14.54 6.67
N HIS A 84 32.87 15.82 6.62
CA HIS A 84 33.72 17.00 6.79
C HIS A 84 33.52 17.69 8.16
N GLY A 85 32.67 17.17 9.05
CA GLY A 85 32.38 17.75 10.38
C GLY A 85 31.01 18.46 10.49
N ALA A 86 30.88 19.35 11.49
CA ALA A 86 29.66 20.13 11.76
C ALA A 86 29.26 20.97 10.54
N SER A 87 27.98 20.87 10.17
CA SER A 87 27.38 21.27 8.90
C SER A 87 28.06 22.41 8.15
N ASP A 88 28.78 22.08 7.08
CA ASP A 88 28.90 22.96 5.92
C ASP A 88 27.48 23.14 5.32
N PRO A 89 26.89 24.36 5.38
CA PRO A 89 25.56 24.62 4.84
C PRO A 89 25.44 24.27 3.35
N GLU A 90 26.53 24.37 2.60
CA GLU A 90 26.58 24.05 1.16
C GLU A 90 26.48 22.55 0.92
N ALA A 91 27.23 21.73 1.67
CA ALA A 91 27.12 20.27 1.63
C ALA A 91 25.72 19.77 2.03
N ALA A 92 25.10 20.37 3.04
CA ALA A 92 23.74 20.04 3.45
C ALA A 92 22.70 20.42 2.38
N ALA A 93 22.87 21.57 1.71
CA ALA A 93 22.03 21.98 0.60
C ALA A 93 22.18 21.03 -0.61
N GLN A 94 23.41 20.63 -0.93
CA GLN A 94 23.69 19.69 -2.00
C GLN A 94 23.06 18.31 -1.74
N ALA A 95 23.17 17.79 -0.51
CA ALA A 95 22.53 16.53 -0.13
C ALA A 95 20.99 16.58 -0.25
N ARG A 96 20.36 17.71 0.08
CA ARG A 96 18.91 17.91 -0.13
C ARG A 96 18.56 17.90 -1.61
N LEU A 97 19.35 18.59 -2.45
CA LEU A 97 19.14 18.62 -3.89
C LEU A 97 19.29 17.23 -4.51
N ASP A 98 20.28 16.45 -4.09
CA ASP A 98 20.49 15.10 -4.60
C ASP A 98 19.39 14.13 -4.12
N ALA A 99 18.92 14.26 -2.87
CA ALA A 99 17.76 13.51 -2.39
C ALA A 99 16.46 13.86 -3.14
N MET A 100 16.27 15.14 -3.50
CA MET A 100 15.16 15.57 -4.35
C MET A 100 15.29 14.99 -5.76
N ARG A 101 16.45 15.07 -6.40
CA ARG A 101 16.71 14.50 -7.72
C ARG A 101 16.50 12.99 -7.75
N GLU A 102 16.94 12.28 -6.71
CA GLU A 102 16.76 10.85 -6.55
C GLU A 102 15.27 10.51 -6.41
N ARG A 103 14.54 11.23 -5.54
CA ARG A 103 13.10 11.06 -5.40
C ARG A 103 12.40 11.31 -6.73
N ASP A 104 12.70 12.41 -7.41
CA ASP A 104 12.11 12.74 -8.70
C ASP A 104 12.40 11.67 -9.76
N ARG A 105 13.60 11.08 -9.74
CA ARG A 105 13.96 9.97 -10.63
C ARG A 105 13.13 8.74 -10.33
N GLN A 106 13.06 8.33 -9.06
CA GLN A 106 12.25 7.18 -8.64
C GLN A 106 10.76 7.40 -8.93
N ASP A 107 10.25 8.62 -8.74
CA ASP A 107 8.86 8.98 -9.01
C ASP A 107 8.55 8.87 -10.51
N ARG A 108 9.45 9.37 -11.37
CA ARG A 108 9.35 9.21 -12.83
C ARG A 108 9.40 7.75 -13.26
N GLU A 109 10.34 6.96 -12.72
CA GLU A 109 10.45 5.53 -13.03
C GLU A 109 9.19 4.76 -12.62
N ARG A 110 8.66 5.01 -11.41
CA ARG A 110 7.41 4.39 -10.96
C ARG A 110 6.22 4.80 -11.83
N HIS A 111 6.16 6.06 -12.26
CA HIS A 111 5.10 6.52 -13.17
C HIS A 111 5.19 5.83 -14.53
N GLN A 112 6.38 5.75 -15.12
CA GLN A 112 6.60 5.04 -16.39
C GLN A 112 6.21 3.55 -16.29
N GLN A 113 6.64 2.87 -15.23
CA GLN A 113 6.26 1.47 -15.00
C GLN A 113 4.74 1.29 -14.83
N ALA A 114 4.07 2.22 -14.15
CA ALA A 114 2.63 2.20 -13.98
C ALA A 114 1.89 2.40 -15.31
N GLU A 115 2.34 3.33 -16.15
CA GLU A 115 1.76 3.55 -17.48
C GLU A 115 1.97 2.33 -18.39
N MET A 116 3.18 1.75 -18.43
CA MET A 116 3.45 0.51 -19.17
C MET A 116 2.53 -0.65 -18.74
N ALA A 117 2.31 -0.78 -17.43
CA ALA A 117 1.42 -1.80 -16.89
C ALA A 117 -0.05 -1.52 -17.23
N ALA A 118 -0.46 -0.24 -17.27
CA ALA A 118 -1.81 0.17 -17.67
C ALA A 118 -2.06 -0.06 -19.16
N ASP A 119 -1.09 0.25 -20.04
CA ASP A 119 -1.14 -0.09 -21.47
C ASP A 119 -1.28 -1.59 -21.68
N LYS A 120 -0.45 -2.38 -20.99
CA LYS A 120 -0.54 -3.84 -21.01
C LYS A 120 -1.90 -4.33 -20.50
N ALA A 121 -2.44 -3.73 -19.44
CA ALA A 121 -3.76 -4.06 -18.91
C ALA A 121 -4.86 -3.81 -19.95
N ARG A 122 -4.86 -2.63 -20.58
CA ARG A 122 -5.83 -2.28 -21.63
C ARG A 122 -5.75 -3.20 -22.83
N HIS A 123 -4.54 -3.51 -23.29
CA HIS A 123 -4.31 -4.43 -24.40
C HIS A 123 -4.81 -5.85 -24.08
N TRP A 124 -4.40 -6.41 -22.94
CA TRP A 124 -4.85 -7.75 -22.53
C TRP A 124 -6.35 -7.82 -22.28
N TRP A 125 -6.93 -6.75 -21.74
CA TRP A 125 -8.36 -6.65 -21.53
C TRP A 125 -9.12 -6.67 -22.86
N ALA A 126 -8.67 -5.89 -23.85
CA ALA A 126 -9.30 -5.79 -25.16
C ALA A 126 -9.28 -7.12 -25.94
N GLU A 127 -8.19 -7.88 -25.84
CA GLU A 127 -8.04 -9.19 -26.52
C GLU A 127 -8.75 -10.35 -25.79
N ALA A 128 -9.04 -10.20 -24.50
CA ALA A 128 -9.62 -11.27 -23.71
C ALA A 128 -11.10 -11.51 -24.03
N GLY A 129 -11.50 -12.78 -24.08
CA GLY A 129 -12.89 -13.20 -24.22
C GLY A 129 -13.67 -13.10 -22.91
N PRO A 130 -14.98 -13.39 -22.92
CA PRO A 130 -15.75 -13.53 -21.68
C PRO A 130 -15.17 -14.63 -20.79
N GLY A 131 -15.29 -14.49 -19.47
CA GLY A 131 -14.91 -15.54 -18.53
C GLY A 131 -15.68 -16.83 -18.78
N ASP A 132 -14.99 -17.97 -18.84
CA ASP A 132 -15.63 -19.29 -19.00
C ASP A 132 -16.18 -19.77 -17.64
N PRO A 133 -17.49 -20.03 -17.50
CA PRO A 133 -18.05 -20.62 -16.29
C PRO A 133 -17.41 -21.96 -15.89
N ALA A 134 -16.83 -22.69 -16.83
CA ALA A 134 -16.11 -23.95 -16.59
C ALA A 134 -14.67 -23.74 -16.07
N HIS A 135 -14.20 -22.50 -15.93
CA HIS A 135 -12.88 -22.22 -15.37
C HIS A 135 -12.74 -22.85 -13.96
N PRO A 136 -11.67 -23.62 -13.66
CA PRO A 136 -11.58 -24.43 -12.43
C PRO A 136 -11.81 -23.65 -11.14
N TRP A 137 -11.30 -22.41 -11.08
CA TRP A 137 -11.51 -21.54 -9.93
C TRP A 137 -12.98 -21.11 -9.74
N LEU A 138 -13.72 -20.81 -10.82
CA LEU A 138 -15.13 -20.42 -10.75
C LEU A 138 -16.01 -21.60 -10.36
N VAL A 139 -15.74 -22.78 -10.92
CA VAL A 139 -16.42 -24.05 -10.58
C VAL A 139 -16.28 -24.35 -9.09
N ARG A 140 -15.06 -24.29 -8.57
CA ARG A 140 -14.78 -24.51 -7.14
C ARG A 140 -15.47 -23.48 -6.24
N LYS A 141 -15.48 -22.21 -6.64
CA LYS A 141 -16.20 -21.15 -5.91
C LYS A 141 -17.71 -21.19 -6.14
N ARG A 142 -18.21 -21.99 -7.09
CA ARG A 142 -19.60 -22.06 -7.56
C ARG A 142 -20.19 -20.68 -7.87
N LEU A 143 -19.41 -19.82 -8.51
CA LEU A 143 -19.79 -18.44 -8.85
C LEU A 143 -19.73 -18.23 -10.37
N PRO A 144 -20.66 -17.47 -10.97
CA PRO A 144 -20.59 -17.13 -12.38
C PRO A 144 -19.47 -16.09 -12.63
N PRO A 145 -18.93 -16.00 -13.86
CA PRO A 145 -17.80 -15.11 -14.18
C PRO A 145 -18.13 -13.61 -14.08
N HIS A 146 -19.41 -13.22 -14.15
CA HIS A 146 -19.84 -11.82 -14.24
C HIS A 146 -19.04 -11.04 -15.31
N ALA A 147 -18.44 -9.91 -14.93
CA ALA A 147 -17.64 -9.07 -15.80
C ALA A 147 -16.19 -9.55 -15.96
N LEU A 148 -15.78 -10.67 -15.36
CA LEU A 148 -14.44 -11.21 -15.59
C LEU A 148 -14.27 -11.57 -17.07
N ARG A 149 -13.08 -11.33 -17.58
CA ARG A 149 -12.64 -11.81 -18.89
C ARG A 149 -11.65 -12.95 -18.73
N GLN A 150 -11.41 -13.71 -19.80
CA GLN A 150 -10.45 -14.81 -19.80
C GLN A 150 -9.43 -14.68 -20.92
N ARG A 151 -8.17 -14.94 -20.58
CA ARG A 151 -7.04 -14.98 -21.50
C ARG A 151 -6.20 -16.22 -21.20
N GLY A 152 -6.29 -17.23 -22.07
CA GLY A 152 -5.74 -18.55 -21.80
C GLY A 152 -6.38 -19.17 -20.55
N GLU A 153 -5.55 -19.63 -19.61
CA GLU A 153 -6.00 -20.21 -18.34
C GLU A 153 -6.22 -19.18 -17.23
N MET A 154 -6.05 -17.88 -17.52
CA MET A 154 -6.21 -16.83 -16.51
C MET A 154 -7.54 -16.12 -16.68
N LEU A 155 -8.31 -16.02 -15.60
CA LEU A 155 -9.34 -14.99 -15.50
C LEU A 155 -8.69 -13.64 -15.19
N LEU A 156 -9.27 -12.58 -15.72
CA LEU A 156 -8.82 -11.20 -15.59
C LEU A 156 -9.92 -10.40 -14.90
N MET A 157 -9.61 -9.86 -13.73
CA MET A 157 -10.43 -8.85 -13.06
C MET A 157 -9.89 -7.46 -13.41
N PRO A 158 -10.72 -6.56 -13.99
CA PRO A 158 -10.28 -5.22 -14.34
C PRO A 158 -10.15 -4.35 -13.08
N MET A 159 -9.05 -3.60 -12.97
CA MET A 159 -8.81 -2.70 -11.84
C MET A 159 -8.79 -1.25 -12.32
N PHE A 160 -9.78 -0.47 -11.89
CA PHE A 160 -9.99 0.91 -12.27
C PHE A 160 -9.51 1.89 -11.20
N TYR A 161 -8.95 3.00 -11.64
CA TYR A 161 -8.68 4.18 -10.81
C TYR A 161 -9.15 5.42 -11.56
N GLU A 162 -9.99 6.25 -10.94
CA GLU A 162 -10.51 7.47 -11.55
C GLU A 162 -11.30 7.27 -12.87
N GLY A 163 -11.75 6.05 -13.16
CA GLY A 163 -12.46 5.71 -14.40
C GLY A 163 -11.58 5.00 -15.45
N GLU A 164 -10.27 5.04 -15.25
CA GLU A 164 -9.30 4.43 -16.17
C GLU A 164 -8.93 3.01 -15.74
N LEU A 165 -8.81 2.10 -16.72
CA LEU A 165 -8.26 0.76 -16.50
C LEU A 165 -6.74 0.88 -16.33
N VAL A 166 -6.28 0.74 -15.08
CA VAL A 166 -4.87 0.97 -14.71
C VAL A 166 -4.09 -0.30 -14.44
N ASN A 167 -4.77 -1.43 -14.23
CA ASN A 167 -4.14 -2.72 -13.95
C ASN A 167 -5.16 -3.87 -14.14
N LEU A 168 -4.68 -5.12 -14.11
CA LEU A 168 -5.49 -6.34 -14.05
C LEU A 168 -5.05 -7.20 -12.87
N GLU A 169 -5.99 -7.80 -12.16
CA GLU A 169 -5.70 -8.92 -11.27
C GLU A 169 -5.98 -10.23 -12.02
N ARG A 170 -4.95 -11.05 -12.17
CA ARG A 170 -5.02 -12.34 -12.85
C ARG A 170 -5.34 -13.41 -11.81
N ILE A 171 -6.32 -14.25 -12.10
CA ILE A 171 -6.75 -15.34 -11.25
C ILE A 171 -6.47 -16.63 -12.02
N PHE A 172 -5.63 -17.49 -11.46
CA PHE A 172 -5.19 -18.74 -12.09
C PHE A 172 -6.11 -19.90 -11.69
N PRO A 173 -6.02 -21.07 -12.36
CA PRO A 173 -6.86 -22.23 -12.05
C PRO A 173 -6.75 -22.72 -10.60
N ASP A 174 -5.55 -22.61 -10.02
CA ASP A 174 -5.26 -22.94 -8.61
C ASP A 174 -5.90 -21.93 -7.63
N GLY A 175 -6.33 -20.77 -8.12
CA GLY A 175 -6.90 -19.69 -7.32
C GLY A 175 -5.88 -18.69 -6.80
N SER A 176 -4.60 -18.84 -7.14
CA SER A 176 -3.59 -17.82 -6.92
C SER A 176 -3.97 -16.56 -7.71
N LYS A 177 -3.71 -15.40 -7.10
CA LYS A 177 -4.07 -14.09 -7.67
C LYS A 177 -2.84 -13.21 -7.79
N ARG A 178 -2.61 -12.62 -8.96
CA ARG A 178 -1.44 -11.77 -9.22
C ARG A 178 -1.80 -10.57 -10.08
N THR A 179 -1.45 -9.38 -9.62
CA THR A 179 -1.57 -8.16 -10.43
C THR A 179 -0.52 -8.13 -11.54
N LEU A 180 -0.64 -7.20 -12.50
CA LEU A 180 0.50 -6.87 -13.36
C LEU A 180 1.52 -6.07 -12.53
N SER A 181 2.79 -6.47 -12.66
CA SER A 181 3.90 -5.81 -11.96
C SER A 181 4.07 -4.37 -12.44
N GLY A 182 4.50 -3.48 -11.55
CA GLY A 182 4.64 -2.04 -11.81
C GLY A 182 3.31 -1.26 -11.89
N GLY A 183 2.18 -1.94 -12.10
CA GLY A 183 0.88 -1.30 -12.20
C GLY A 183 0.33 -0.81 -10.86
N ARG A 184 -0.56 0.19 -10.93
CA ARG A 184 -1.23 0.72 -9.74
C ARG A 184 -2.08 -0.36 -9.06
N VAL A 185 -1.96 -0.46 -7.73
CA VAL A 185 -2.80 -1.35 -6.90
C VAL A 185 -3.49 -0.62 -5.74
N LYS A 186 -3.05 0.61 -5.41
CA LYS A 186 -3.62 1.41 -4.32
C LYS A 186 -4.83 2.21 -4.80
N GLY A 187 -5.94 2.07 -4.06
CA GLY A 187 -7.21 2.73 -4.32
C GLY A 187 -7.88 2.27 -5.62
N VAL A 188 -7.47 1.13 -6.17
CA VAL A 188 -8.11 0.57 -7.37
C VAL A 188 -9.39 -0.16 -6.98
N ALA A 189 -10.34 -0.26 -7.90
CA ALA A 189 -11.56 -1.01 -7.69
C ALA A 189 -12.01 -1.73 -8.97
N SER A 190 -12.72 -2.84 -8.80
CA SER A 190 -13.51 -3.47 -9.86
C SER A 190 -15.00 -3.31 -9.59
N LEU A 191 -15.84 -3.74 -10.53
CA LEU A 191 -17.29 -3.60 -10.44
C LEU A 191 -17.99 -4.88 -10.89
N ILE A 192 -18.97 -5.31 -10.10
CA ILE A 192 -19.97 -6.31 -10.48
C ILE A 192 -21.33 -5.60 -10.50
N GLY A 193 -22.01 -5.63 -11.64
CA GLY A 193 -23.22 -4.84 -11.90
C GLY A 193 -22.91 -3.46 -12.49
N ARG A 194 -23.78 -2.47 -12.23
CA ARG A 194 -23.71 -1.12 -12.83
C ARG A 194 -24.00 -0.04 -11.78
N LEU A 195 -23.18 1.01 -11.72
CA LEU A 195 -23.41 2.13 -10.80
C LEU A 195 -24.55 3.04 -11.25
N ALA A 196 -24.76 3.18 -12.56
CA ALA A 196 -25.81 4.03 -13.11
C ALA A 196 -27.20 3.54 -12.64
N GLY A 197 -27.93 4.42 -11.97
CA GLY A 197 -29.27 4.11 -11.43
C GLY A 197 -29.29 3.28 -10.15
N ALA A 198 -28.13 2.98 -9.54
CA ALA A 198 -28.07 2.21 -8.30
C ALA A 198 -28.51 3.08 -7.11
N GLY A 199 -29.60 2.71 -6.43
CA GLY A 199 -29.99 3.32 -5.15
C GLY A 199 -29.16 2.82 -3.95
N ARG A 200 -28.44 1.71 -4.14
CA ARG A 200 -27.55 1.10 -3.14
C ARG A 200 -26.33 0.49 -3.83
N VAL A 201 -25.18 0.62 -3.19
CA VAL A 201 -23.91 0.04 -3.62
C VAL A 201 -23.23 -0.65 -2.44
N LEU A 202 -22.81 -1.90 -2.63
CA LEU A 202 -21.98 -2.61 -1.67
C LEU A 202 -20.51 -2.42 -2.02
N VAL A 203 -19.62 -2.41 -1.03
CA VAL A 203 -18.16 -2.42 -1.22
C VAL A 203 -17.59 -3.61 -0.48
N ALA A 204 -17.03 -4.57 -1.21
CA ALA A 204 -16.44 -5.78 -0.62
C ALA A 204 -14.93 -5.84 -0.86
N GLU A 205 -14.23 -6.57 0.01
CA GLU A 205 -12.79 -6.74 -0.07
C GLU A 205 -12.38 -7.50 -1.35
N GLY A 206 -12.76 -8.78 -1.45
CA GLY A 206 -12.39 -9.66 -2.55
C GLY A 206 -13.48 -9.85 -3.60
N TRP A 207 -13.09 -10.29 -4.80
CA TRP A 207 -14.04 -10.56 -5.89
C TRP A 207 -15.05 -11.66 -5.54
N SER A 208 -14.62 -12.75 -4.91
CA SER A 208 -15.52 -13.86 -4.56
C SER A 208 -16.60 -13.42 -3.58
N THR A 209 -16.20 -12.67 -2.54
CA THR A 209 -17.11 -12.01 -1.60
C THR A 209 -18.11 -11.11 -2.33
N ALA A 210 -17.60 -10.27 -3.24
CA ALA A 210 -18.44 -9.36 -4.02
C ALA A 210 -19.46 -10.08 -4.91
N ALA A 211 -19.03 -11.13 -5.61
CA ALA A 211 -19.88 -11.93 -6.47
C ALA A 211 -20.95 -12.67 -5.65
N ALA A 212 -20.59 -13.26 -4.51
CA ALA A 212 -21.55 -13.90 -3.62
C ALA A 212 -22.61 -12.91 -3.09
N LEU A 213 -22.21 -11.70 -2.72
CA LEU A 213 -23.12 -10.63 -2.32
C LEU A 213 -24.03 -10.17 -3.47
N HIS A 214 -23.47 -10.04 -4.68
CA HIS A 214 -24.23 -9.67 -5.87
C HIS A 214 -25.31 -10.72 -6.17
N GLU A 215 -24.95 -11.99 -6.18
CA GLU A 215 -25.87 -13.12 -6.40
C GLU A 215 -26.96 -13.18 -5.33
N ALA A 216 -26.62 -12.88 -4.08
CA ALA A 216 -27.58 -12.94 -2.97
C ALA A 216 -28.53 -11.73 -2.90
N MET A 217 -28.06 -10.54 -3.29
CA MET A 217 -28.79 -9.29 -3.07
C MET A 217 -29.24 -8.58 -4.36
N GLY A 218 -28.84 -9.07 -5.54
CA GLY A 218 -29.11 -8.43 -6.83
C GLY A 218 -28.59 -6.98 -6.94
N THR A 219 -27.64 -6.60 -6.08
CA THR A 219 -27.19 -5.21 -5.90
C THR A 219 -25.80 -5.02 -6.48
N THR A 220 -25.50 -3.84 -7.05
CA THR A 220 -24.16 -3.50 -7.54
C THR A 220 -23.12 -3.57 -6.42
N VAL A 221 -22.00 -4.25 -6.70
CA VAL A 221 -20.91 -4.43 -5.73
C VAL A 221 -19.59 -3.93 -6.33
N VAL A 222 -18.93 -3.04 -5.60
CA VAL A 222 -17.58 -2.57 -5.88
C VAL A 222 -16.58 -3.46 -5.17
N VAL A 223 -15.59 -3.95 -5.91
CA VAL A 223 -14.53 -4.82 -5.38
C VAL A 223 -13.31 -3.98 -5.06
N ALA A 224 -12.92 -3.87 -3.79
CA ALA A 224 -11.75 -3.11 -3.36
C ALA A 224 -10.42 -3.84 -3.58
N ARG A 225 -10.48 -5.13 -3.95
CA ARG A 225 -9.35 -6.07 -4.15
C ARG A 225 -8.70 -6.57 -2.85
N ASN A 226 -8.55 -5.72 -1.84
CA ASN A 226 -8.04 -6.10 -0.51
C ASN A 226 -8.51 -5.13 0.59
N ALA A 227 -8.28 -5.50 1.86
CA ALA A 227 -8.63 -4.74 3.04
C ALA A 227 -8.10 -3.28 3.02
N ASP A 228 -6.85 -3.10 2.58
CA ASP A 228 -6.19 -1.78 2.57
C ASP A 228 -6.83 -0.79 1.60
N ASN A 229 -7.57 -1.30 0.61
CA ASN A 229 -8.27 -0.50 -0.37
C ASN A 229 -9.72 -0.16 0.00
N LEU A 230 -10.31 -0.80 1.02
CA LEU A 230 -11.70 -0.53 1.41
C LEU A 230 -11.93 0.96 1.71
N ALA A 231 -11.11 1.56 2.58
CA ALA A 231 -11.24 2.97 2.95
C ALA A 231 -11.01 3.96 1.79
N PRO A 232 -9.92 3.88 1.00
CA PRO A 232 -9.73 4.81 -0.13
C PRO A 232 -10.80 4.64 -1.22
N VAL A 233 -11.26 3.41 -1.48
CA VAL A 233 -12.34 3.16 -2.46
C VAL A 233 -13.67 3.73 -1.95
N ALA A 234 -14.04 3.45 -0.70
CA ALA A 234 -15.26 3.95 -0.08
C ALA A 234 -15.33 5.49 -0.09
N ARG A 235 -14.24 6.17 0.29
CA ARG A 235 -14.16 7.65 0.25
C ARG A 235 -14.38 8.18 -1.16
N ARG A 236 -13.70 7.59 -2.16
CA ARG A 236 -13.86 8.03 -3.56
C ARG A 236 -15.28 7.80 -4.08
N LEU A 237 -15.91 6.68 -3.73
CA LEU A 237 -17.30 6.42 -4.09
C LEU A 237 -18.23 7.46 -3.46
N ARG A 238 -18.09 7.73 -2.17
CA ARG A 238 -18.91 8.73 -1.47
C ARG A 238 -18.75 10.14 -2.07
N GLN A 239 -17.57 10.50 -2.55
CA GLN A 239 -17.33 11.78 -3.23
C GLN A 239 -17.98 11.88 -4.62
N ARG A 240 -18.31 10.75 -5.26
CA ARG A 240 -18.76 10.69 -6.66
C ARG A 240 -20.21 10.27 -6.84
N LEU A 241 -20.73 9.50 -5.91
CA LEU A 241 -22.11 9.07 -5.92
C LEU A 241 -22.98 10.14 -5.26
N PRO A 242 -24.23 10.31 -5.73
CA PRO A 242 -25.21 11.15 -5.05
C PRO A 242 -25.36 10.76 -3.57
N VAL A 243 -25.69 11.74 -2.73
CA VAL A 243 -25.73 11.56 -1.27
C VAL A 243 -26.76 10.50 -0.84
N GLU A 244 -27.85 10.40 -1.60
CA GLU A 244 -28.95 9.45 -1.41
C GLU A 244 -28.57 8.00 -1.72
N VAL A 245 -27.48 7.75 -2.44
CA VAL A 245 -27.02 6.38 -2.72
C VAL A 245 -26.44 5.79 -1.44
N ALA A 246 -27.11 4.76 -0.92
CA ALA A 246 -26.65 4.02 0.24
C ALA A 246 -25.36 3.26 -0.13
N ILE A 247 -24.28 3.50 0.62
CA ILE A 247 -23.05 2.71 0.52
C ILE A 247 -22.98 1.83 1.77
N ILE A 248 -22.78 0.53 1.56
CA ILE A 248 -22.59 -0.45 2.63
C ILE A 248 -21.23 -1.10 2.45
N ILE A 249 -20.42 -1.09 3.50
CA ILE A 249 -19.12 -1.76 3.49
C ILE A 249 -19.32 -3.19 3.97
N CYS A 250 -18.92 -4.16 3.17
CA CYS A 250 -18.98 -5.57 3.49
C CYS A 250 -17.57 -6.07 3.83
N GLY A 251 -17.37 -6.49 5.09
CA GLY A 251 -16.08 -6.97 5.57
C GLY A 251 -15.99 -8.49 5.61
N ASP A 252 -14.80 -9.03 5.34
CA ASP A 252 -14.48 -10.42 5.64
C ASP A 252 -14.18 -10.56 7.15
N ASP A 253 -14.46 -11.71 7.74
CA ASP A 253 -14.26 -11.98 9.17
C ASP A 253 -13.21 -13.09 9.37
N ASP A 254 -11.95 -12.66 9.40
CA ASP A 254 -10.77 -13.51 9.60
C ASP A 254 -10.60 -13.98 11.06
N ARG A 255 -11.70 -14.34 11.75
CA ARG A 255 -11.66 -14.73 13.17
C ARG A 255 -10.71 -15.89 13.46
N HIS A 256 -10.51 -16.80 12.51
CA HIS A 256 -9.55 -17.90 12.63
C HIS A 256 -8.10 -17.41 12.82
N LEU A 257 -7.74 -16.23 12.28
CA LEU A 257 -6.42 -15.62 12.47
C LEU A 257 -6.25 -15.08 13.90
N THR A 258 -7.32 -14.68 14.56
CA THR A 258 -7.26 -14.19 15.95
C THR A 258 -6.86 -15.29 16.92
N ALA A 259 -7.29 -16.54 16.68
CA ALA A 259 -6.83 -17.71 17.42
C ALA A 259 -5.31 -17.97 17.25
N GLN A 260 -4.70 -17.45 16.18
CA GLN A 260 -3.25 -17.52 15.92
C GLN A 260 -2.50 -16.26 16.42
N GLY A 261 -3.15 -15.37 17.17
CA GLY A 261 -2.56 -14.11 17.64
C GLY A 261 -2.37 -13.04 16.57
N LYS A 262 -2.99 -13.20 15.39
CA LYS A 262 -2.94 -12.22 14.29
C LYS A 262 -4.21 -11.35 14.29
N PRO A 263 -4.12 -10.08 13.83
CA PRO A 263 -5.28 -9.21 13.77
C PRO A 263 -6.28 -9.67 12.71
N ASN A 264 -7.58 -9.54 13.00
CA ASN A 264 -8.66 -9.70 12.02
C ASN A 264 -8.69 -8.48 11.10
N LYS A 265 -7.85 -8.52 10.06
CA LYS A 265 -7.60 -7.37 9.19
C LYS A 265 -8.85 -6.99 8.40
N GLY A 266 -9.59 -7.97 7.84
CA GLY A 266 -10.82 -7.73 7.09
C GLY A 266 -11.86 -6.95 7.90
N LYS A 267 -12.18 -7.42 9.11
CA LYS A 267 -13.17 -6.77 9.99
C LYS A 267 -12.75 -5.38 10.42
N VAL A 268 -11.48 -5.20 10.79
CA VAL A 268 -10.98 -3.88 11.25
C VAL A 268 -10.98 -2.88 10.09
N ALA A 269 -10.50 -3.28 8.91
CA ALA A 269 -10.46 -2.41 7.75
C ALA A 269 -11.86 -2.03 7.25
N ALA A 270 -12.80 -2.98 7.21
CA ALA A 270 -14.18 -2.72 6.84
C ALA A 270 -14.86 -1.75 7.82
N ARG A 271 -14.66 -1.95 9.13
CA ARG A 271 -15.19 -1.03 10.15
C ARG A 271 -14.60 0.38 10.00
N HIS A 272 -13.29 0.50 9.79
CA HIS A 272 -12.66 1.79 9.56
C HIS A 272 -13.19 2.47 8.29
N ALA A 273 -13.37 1.73 7.20
CA ALA A 273 -13.92 2.27 5.95
C ALA A 273 -15.37 2.74 6.13
N ALA A 274 -16.21 1.98 6.84
CA ALA A 274 -17.59 2.36 7.14
C ALA A 274 -17.65 3.67 7.94
N LEU A 275 -16.88 3.75 9.04
CA LEU A 275 -16.78 4.95 9.86
C LEU A 275 -16.27 6.17 9.07
N ALA A 276 -15.29 5.97 8.18
CA ALA A 276 -14.67 7.04 7.42
C ALA A 276 -15.63 7.78 6.46
N ILE A 277 -16.78 7.18 6.12
CA ILE A 277 -17.79 7.79 5.22
C ILE A 277 -19.21 7.78 5.80
N GLY A 278 -19.38 7.40 7.08
CA GLY A 278 -20.70 7.25 7.70
C GLY A 278 -21.58 6.17 7.04
N ALA A 279 -20.98 5.10 6.51
CA ALA A 279 -21.68 4.00 5.87
C ALA A 279 -22.07 2.90 6.86
N GLU A 280 -23.06 2.09 6.47
CA GLU A 280 -23.39 0.85 7.18
C GLU A 280 -22.28 -0.19 6.99
N LEU A 281 -22.11 -1.05 7.99
CA LEU A 281 -21.18 -2.19 7.97
C LEU A 281 -21.98 -3.49 7.94
N LEU A 282 -21.71 -4.34 6.95
CA LEU A 282 -22.26 -5.69 6.85
C LEU A 282 -21.13 -6.70 7.08
N MET A 283 -21.32 -7.60 8.04
CA MET A 283 -20.42 -8.73 8.30
C MET A 283 -21.15 -10.05 8.02
N PRO A 284 -20.44 -11.11 7.60
CA PRO A 284 -21.08 -12.38 7.31
C PRO A 284 -21.65 -13.02 8.58
N GLN A 285 -22.82 -13.63 8.44
CA GLN A 285 -23.39 -14.54 9.44
C GLN A 285 -23.00 -15.96 9.06
N PHE A 286 -22.09 -16.55 9.84
CA PHE A 286 -21.58 -17.89 9.58
C PHE A 286 -22.59 -18.97 9.96
N CYS A 287 -22.50 -20.11 9.29
CA CYS A 287 -23.32 -21.28 9.58
C CYS A 287 -23.02 -21.81 10.99
N GLU A 288 -24.03 -22.38 11.64
CA GLU A 288 -23.85 -23.08 12.92
C GLU A 288 -22.87 -24.25 12.72
N ASP A 289 -21.98 -24.47 13.69
CA ASP A 289 -20.94 -25.52 13.70
C ASP A 289 -19.93 -25.48 12.53
N CYS A 290 -19.85 -24.38 11.79
CA CYS A 290 -18.89 -24.22 10.70
C CYS A 290 -17.66 -23.40 11.12
N GLU A 291 -16.52 -24.06 11.25
CA GLU A 291 -15.23 -23.41 11.53
C GLU A 291 -14.52 -22.89 10.26
N GLY A 292 -14.99 -23.29 9.08
CA GLY A 292 -14.33 -22.99 7.80
C GLY A 292 -14.78 -21.70 7.11
N CYS A 293 -15.93 -21.12 7.49
CA CYS A 293 -16.41 -19.88 6.89
C CYS A 293 -15.60 -18.67 7.38
N THR A 294 -15.09 -17.88 6.44
CA THR A 294 -14.36 -16.64 6.75
C THR A 294 -14.95 -15.41 6.07
N ASP A 295 -15.68 -15.59 4.97
CA ASP A 295 -16.30 -14.52 4.21
C ASP A 295 -17.71 -14.88 3.72
N PHE A 296 -18.35 -13.98 2.97
CA PHE A 296 -19.67 -14.22 2.39
C PHE A 296 -19.68 -15.31 1.32
N ALA A 297 -18.57 -15.50 0.60
CA ALA A 297 -18.45 -16.52 -0.43
C ALA A 297 -18.36 -17.93 0.18
N ASP A 298 -17.65 -18.08 1.29
CA ASP A 298 -17.58 -19.31 2.06
C ASP A 298 -18.96 -19.67 2.64
N VAL A 299 -19.68 -18.70 3.21
CA VAL A 299 -21.05 -18.92 3.70
C VAL A 299 -21.98 -19.41 2.59
N ARG A 300 -21.91 -18.76 1.43
CA ARG A 300 -22.69 -19.18 0.26
C ARG A 300 -22.32 -20.59 -0.17
N LEU A 301 -21.03 -20.91 -0.24
CA LEU A 301 -20.55 -22.24 -0.64
C LEU A 301 -20.99 -23.32 0.36
N CYS A 302 -20.85 -23.07 1.66
CA CYS A 302 -21.28 -23.95 2.74
C CYS A 302 -22.78 -24.27 2.65
N ARG A 303 -23.62 -23.24 2.47
CA ARG A 303 -25.08 -23.41 2.34
C ARG A 303 -25.50 -24.18 1.08
N LEU A 304 -24.62 -24.25 0.07
CA LEU A 304 -24.82 -25.06 -1.13
C LEU A 304 -24.22 -26.48 -1.00
N GLY A 305 -23.77 -26.88 0.20
CA GLY A 305 -23.15 -28.19 0.45
C GLY A 305 -21.75 -28.32 -0.14
N GLY A 306 -21.02 -27.22 -0.34
CA GLY A 306 -19.62 -27.23 -0.73
C GLY A 306 -18.67 -27.31 0.47
N SER A 307 -17.46 -27.84 0.27
CA SER A 307 -16.39 -27.88 1.26
C SER A 307 -15.58 -26.57 1.30
N HIS A 308 -15.01 -26.28 2.46
CA HIS A 308 -14.08 -25.16 2.65
C HIS A 308 -12.65 -25.61 2.34
N GLY A 309 -12.02 -25.00 1.33
CA GLY A 309 -10.61 -25.20 1.02
C GLY A 309 -10.30 -26.51 0.28
N GLU A 310 -10.13 -26.39 -1.05
CA GLU A 310 -9.18 -27.15 -1.87
C GLU A 310 -8.56 -26.20 -2.90
#